data_AF-A0AAV3AJI5-F1
#
_entry.id   AF-A0AAV3AJI5-F1
#
_cell.length_a   1.000
_cell.length_b   1.000
_cell.length_c   1.000
_cell.angle_alpha   90.00
_cell.angle_beta   90.00
_cell.angle_gamma   90.00
#
_symmetry.space_group_name_H-M   'P 1'
#
loop_
_entity.id
_entity.type
_entity.pdbx_description
1 polymer ?
#
loop_
_entity_poly.entity_id
_entity_poly.type
_entity_poly.pdbx_seq_one_letter_code
_entity_poly.pdbx_strand_id
1 'polypeptide(L)'
;MAAPGEYFSVGSQVSCRTCQETRLQSNLASRARLEKEEKMSQAYAISAGVSLDGQQLFQTIHKTIKDCKWQEKNIVVMEEVVISPPYQVENCKGKEGSALSHVRKIVSTFFFFF
;
A
#
# COMPACT_ATOMS: atom_id res chain seq x y z
N MET A 1 -24.25 -7.68 -71.33
CA MET A 1 -24.35 -9.05 -70.78
C MET A 1 -23.39 -9.15 -69.60
N ALA A 2 -23.88 -9.69 -68.48
CA ALA A 2 -23.26 -9.91 -67.15
C ALA A 2 -22.97 -8.67 -66.28
N ALA A 3 -23.20 -8.64 -64.96
CA ALA A 3 -24.36 -8.91 -64.09
C ALA A 3 -24.02 -8.17 -62.76
N PRO A 4 -24.96 -7.52 -62.05
CA PRO A 4 -24.67 -6.82 -60.79
C PRO A 4 -24.80 -7.79 -59.60
N GLY A 5 -23.67 -8.08 -58.95
CA GLY A 5 -23.52 -8.88 -57.72
C GLY A 5 -22.01 -9.11 -57.55
N GLU A 6 -21.35 -8.61 -56.51
CA GLU A 6 -21.56 -9.07 -55.14
C GLU A 6 -21.62 -7.91 -54.14
N TYR A 7 -22.81 -7.75 -53.58
CA TYR A 7 -23.10 -7.07 -52.34
C TYR A 7 -22.34 -7.80 -51.22
N PHE A 8 -21.27 -7.21 -50.69
CA PHE A 8 -20.63 -7.70 -49.48
C PHE A 8 -21.67 -7.71 -48.35
N SER A 9 -21.91 -8.91 -47.84
CA SER A 9 -22.94 -9.25 -46.87
C SER A 9 -22.90 -8.38 -45.62
N VAL A 10 -24.12 -8.05 -45.17
CA VAL A 10 -24.51 -7.52 -43.87
C VAL A 10 -23.55 -7.93 -42.74
N GLY A 11 -23.04 -6.94 -41.98
CA GLY A 11 -22.66 -7.16 -40.58
C GLY A 11 -21.17 -7.24 -40.22
N SER A 12 -20.23 -6.81 -41.08
CA SER A 12 -18.84 -6.64 -40.63
C SER A 12 -18.69 -5.36 -39.81
N GLN A 13 -19.09 -5.40 -38.54
CA GLN A 13 -18.66 -4.43 -37.54
C GLN A 13 -17.14 -4.56 -37.41
N VAL A 14 -16.41 -3.52 -37.83
CA VAL A 14 -14.98 -3.40 -37.54
C VAL A 14 -14.84 -3.09 -36.04
N SER A 15 -14.99 -4.11 -35.20
CA SER A 15 -14.68 -3.99 -33.77
C SER A 15 -13.17 -3.99 -33.66
N CYS A 16 -12.61 -2.79 -33.50
CA CYS A 16 -11.22 -2.60 -33.10
C CYS A 16 -10.86 -3.60 -32.00
N ARG A 17 -9.81 -4.40 -32.22
CA ARG A 17 -9.24 -5.31 -31.21
C ARG A 17 -8.66 -4.58 -29.98
N THR A 18 -8.78 -3.26 -29.91
CA THR A 18 -8.27 -2.41 -28.83
C THR A 18 -9.34 -1.74 -27.97
N CYS A 19 -10.62 -1.76 -28.34
CA CYS A 19 -11.65 -1.00 -27.61
C CYS A 19 -12.65 -1.85 -26.81
N GLN A 20 -12.60 -3.18 -26.92
CA GLN A 20 -13.55 -4.07 -26.25
C GLN A 20 -13.03 -4.61 -24.91
N GLU A 21 -12.39 -3.77 -24.08
CA GLU A 21 -12.07 -4.19 -22.71
C GLU A 21 -12.15 -3.07 -21.66
N THR A 22 -13.08 -2.13 -21.83
CA THR A 22 -13.38 -1.13 -20.78
C THR A 22 -14.73 -1.39 -20.11
N ARG A 23 -15.03 -2.66 -19.78
CA ARG A 23 -16.28 -2.98 -19.07
C ARG A 23 -16.14 -4.00 -17.93
N LEU A 24 -15.02 -3.96 -17.22
CA LEU A 24 -14.78 -4.67 -15.95
C LEU A 24 -13.49 -4.00 -15.44
N GLN A 25 -13.36 -3.35 -14.28
CA GLN A 25 -13.79 -3.77 -12.95
C GLN A 25 -13.75 -2.56 -12.00
N SER A 26 -14.90 -1.94 -11.72
CA SER A 26 -15.03 -0.85 -10.73
C SER A 26 -14.93 -1.32 -9.26
N ASN A 27 -14.42 -2.54 -9.01
CA ASN A 27 -14.17 -3.06 -7.66
C ASN A 27 -12.75 -3.65 -7.46
N LEU A 28 -11.93 -3.82 -8.52
CA LEU A 28 -10.55 -4.33 -8.39
C LEU A 28 -9.50 -3.24 -8.18
N ALA A 29 -9.83 -1.99 -8.53
CA ALA A 29 -8.92 -0.86 -8.35
C ALA A 29 -8.53 -0.64 -6.88
N SER A 30 -9.37 -1.06 -5.93
CA SER A 30 -9.10 -0.94 -4.49
C SER A 30 -8.10 -1.97 -3.98
N ARG A 31 -8.03 -3.16 -4.60
CA ARG A 31 -7.09 -4.23 -4.19
C ARG A 31 -5.68 -3.96 -4.74
N ALA A 32 -5.58 -3.54 -5.99
CA ALA A 32 -4.31 -3.23 -6.64
C ALA A 32 -3.55 -2.02 -6.03
N ARG A 33 -4.23 -1.14 -5.28
CA ARG A 33 -3.61 0.01 -4.61
C ARG A 33 -2.93 -0.37 -3.30
N LEU A 34 -3.55 -1.24 -2.51
CA LEU A 34 -3.04 -1.65 -1.20
C LEU A 34 -1.69 -2.39 -1.30
N GLU A 35 -1.54 -3.25 -2.31
CA GLU A 35 -0.29 -3.97 -2.57
C GLU A 35 0.85 -3.02 -3.01
N LYS A 36 0.52 -1.92 -3.68
CA LYS A 36 1.49 -0.96 -4.20
C LYS A 36 2.12 -0.13 -3.07
N GLU A 37 1.36 0.20 -2.03
CA GLU A 37 1.82 1.00 -0.90
C GLU A 37 2.69 0.17 0.07
N GLU A 38 2.35 -1.10 0.29
CA GLU A 38 3.16 -2.01 1.11
C GLU A 38 4.52 -2.32 0.45
N LYS A 39 4.51 -2.60 -0.86
CA LYS A 39 5.76 -2.88 -1.59
C LYS A 39 6.67 -1.65 -1.68
N MET A 40 6.08 -0.45 -1.75
CA MET A 40 6.81 0.81 -1.79
C MET A 40 7.39 1.17 -0.42
N SER A 41 6.66 0.94 0.66
CA SER A 41 7.15 1.15 2.02
C SER A 41 8.28 0.18 2.39
N GLN A 42 8.21 -1.08 1.97
CA GLN A 42 9.29 -2.03 2.17
C GLN A 42 10.55 -1.67 1.37
N ALA A 43 10.40 -1.30 0.09
CA ALA A 43 11.54 -0.83 -0.72
C ALA A 43 12.17 0.45 -0.13
N TYR A 44 11.35 1.31 0.45
CA TYR A 44 11.82 2.51 1.14
C TYR A 44 12.60 2.19 2.40
N ALA A 45 12.11 1.30 3.27
CA ALA A 45 12.83 0.89 4.47
C ALA A 45 14.19 0.24 4.14
N ILE A 46 14.23 -0.59 3.08
CA ILE A 46 15.48 -1.21 2.60
C ILE A 46 16.44 -0.14 2.07
N SER A 47 15.96 0.81 1.25
CA SER A 47 16.80 1.88 0.71
C SER A 47 17.27 2.89 1.76
N ALA A 48 16.47 3.13 2.81
CA ALA A 48 16.84 3.97 3.95
C ALA A 48 17.80 3.29 4.94
N GLY A 49 18.13 2.01 4.73
CA GLY A 49 19.02 1.24 5.61
C GLY A 49 18.40 0.98 6.99
N VAL A 50 17.09 0.74 7.05
CA VAL A 50 16.37 0.43 8.29
C VAL A 50 16.68 -1.00 8.73
N SER A 51 17.03 -1.16 10.01
CA SER A 51 17.28 -2.46 10.66
C SER A 51 16.07 -3.40 10.57
N LEU A 52 16.33 -4.72 10.64
CA LEU A 52 15.29 -5.75 10.60
C LEU A 52 14.19 -5.52 11.66
N ASP A 53 14.60 -5.13 12.88
CA ASP A 53 13.70 -4.72 13.97
C ASP A 53 12.69 -3.65 13.56
N GLY A 54 13.14 -2.60 12.87
CA GLY A 54 12.27 -1.51 12.41
C GLY A 54 11.25 -1.99 11.38
N GLN A 55 11.65 -2.89 10.49
CA GLN A 55 10.76 -3.48 9.48
C GLN A 55 9.68 -4.37 10.12
N GLN A 56 10.06 -5.18 11.10
CA GLN A 56 9.12 -6.04 11.81
C GLN A 56 8.17 -5.25 12.72
N LEU A 57 8.69 -4.22 13.40
CA LEU A 57 7.87 -3.32 14.17
C LEU A 57 6.87 -2.59 13.28
N PHE A 58 7.30 -2.06 12.14
CA PHE A 58 6.40 -1.41 11.18
C PHE A 58 5.30 -2.35 10.70
N GLN A 59 5.64 -3.59 10.34
CA GLN A 59 4.63 -4.58 9.94
C GLN A 59 3.62 -4.84 11.06
N THR A 60 4.07 -4.93 12.31
CA THR A 60 3.20 -5.13 13.47
C THR A 60 2.27 -3.93 13.66
N ILE A 61 2.82 -2.72 13.61
CA ILE A 61 2.03 -1.47 13.71
C ILE A 61 1.06 -1.35 12.53
N HIS A 62 1.48 -1.61 11.29
CA HIS A 62 0.66 -1.52 10.09
C HIS A 62 -0.52 -2.50 10.10
N LYS A 63 -0.32 -3.70 10.69
CA LYS A 63 -1.40 -4.67 10.91
C LYS A 63 -2.46 -4.17 11.88
N THR A 64 -2.07 -3.44 12.92
CA THR A 64 -2.99 -2.88 13.91
C THR A 64 -3.59 -1.54 13.45
N ILE A 65 -2.80 -0.70 12.80
CA ILE A 65 -3.10 0.67 12.37
C ILE A 65 -2.64 0.81 10.92
N LYS A 66 -3.59 0.79 9.99
CA LYS A 66 -3.29 0.92 8.55
C LYS A 66 -2.78 2.31 8.15
N ASP A 67 -3.07 3.32 8.97
CA ASP A 67 -2.69 4.71 8.72
C ASP A 67 -1.28 4.99 9.28
N CYS A 68 -0.28 4.35 8.67
CA CYS A 68 1.13 4.61 8.99
C CYS A 68 1.95 4.79 7.73
N LYS A 69 2.92 5.70 7.80
CA LYS A 69 3.79 6.11 6.70
C LYS A 69 5.24 6.02 7.14
N TRP A 70 6.13 5.73 6.20
CA TRP A 70 7.56 5.85 6.45
C TRP A 70 8.04 7.28 6.15
N GLN A 71 8.86 7.83 7.05
CA GLN A 71 9.66 9.04 6.83
C GLN A 71 11.13 8.73 7.09
N GLU A 72 11.88 8.46 6.03
CA GLU A 72 13.27 8.00 6.02
C GLU A 72 13.48 6.75 6.87
N LYS A 73 14.01 6.93 8.08
CA LYS A 73 14.21 5.86 9.06
C LYS A 73 13.13 5.87 10.14
N ASN A 74 12.27 6.88 10.16
CA ASN A 74 11.23 7.07 11.16
C ASN A 74 9.91 6.50 10.65
N ILE A 75 9.11 5.96 11.56
CA ILE A 75 7.75 5.49 11.29
C ILE A 75 6.79 6.54 11.79
N VAL A 76 5.91 7.03 10.94
CA VAL A 76 4.92 8.05 11.28
C VAL A 76 3.54 7.44 11.28
N VAL A 77 2.90 7.38 12.45
CA VAL A 77 1.58 6.81 12.67
C VAL A 77 0.58 7.95 12.82
N MET A 78 -0.46 7.95 11.97
CA MET A 78 -1.52 8.97 11.90
C MET A 78 -1.02 10.42 11.78
N GLU A 79 0.22 10.64 11.32
CA GLU A 79 0.86 11.98 11.26
C GLU A 79 1.01 12.69 12.63
N GLU A 80 0.67 12.00 13.73
CA GLU A 80 0.73 12.54 15.09
C GLU A 80 1.82 11.88 15.94
N VAL A 81 2.25 10.66 15.59
CA VAL A 81 3.28 9.90 16.33
C VAL A 81 4.40 9.48 15.39
N VAL A 82 5.63 9.81 15.76
CA VAL A 82 6.86 9.52 15.03
C VAL A 82 7.73 8.60 15.89
N ILE A 83 8.07 7.42 15.38
CA ILE A 83 8.99 6.49 16.03
C ILE A 83 10.34 6.59 15.32
N SER A 84 11.36 7.04 16.04
CA SER A 84 12.73 7.13 15.55
C SER A 84 13.55 5.90 15.97
N PRO A 85 14.59 5.53 15.21
CA PRO A 85 15.61 4.58 15.69
C PRO A 85 16.30 5.13 16.96
N PRO A 86 16.69 4.28 17.93
CA PRO A 86 16.39 2.85 18.09
C PRO A 86 14.92 2.66 18.46
N TYR A 87 14.13 1.92 17.67
CA TYR A 87 12.65 1.85 17.71
C TYR A 87 12.02 1.35 19.04
N GLN A 88 12.25 2.08 20.12
CA GLN A 88 11.86 1.75 21.48
C GLN A 88 10.67 2.60 21.92
N VAL A 89 9.99 2.15 22.97
CA VAL A 89 8.88 2.87 23.61
C VAL A 89 9.26 4.27 24.14
N GLU A 90 10.56 4.52 24.33
CA GLU A 90 11.12 5.79 24.78
C GLU A 90 11.40 6.74 23.61
N ASN A 91 11.65 6.20 22.42
CA ASN A 91 11.95 6.95 21.19
C ASN A 91 10.70 7.29 20.36
N CYS A 92 9.51 6.99 20.87
CA CYS A 92 8.23 7.42 20.30
C CYS A 92 7.99 8.90 20.61
N LYS A 93 8.22 9.77 19.63
CA LYS A 93 7.94 11.22 19.70
C LYS A 93 6.61 11.50 19.04
N GLY A 94 5.65 12.03 19.78
CA GLY A 94 4.35 12.35 19.19
C GLY A 94 3.51 13.20 20.10
N LYS A 95 2.37 13.62 19.58
CA LYS A 95 1.36 14.29 20.39
C LYS A 95 0.83 13.32 21.44
N GLU A 96 0.90 13.72 22.71
CA GLU A 96 0.38 12.91 23.82
C GLU A 96 -1.11 12.65 23.62
N GLY A 97 -1.48 11.37 23.52
CA GLY A 97 -2.84 10.96 23.20
C GLY A 97 -3.02 9.44 23.22
N SER A 98 -4.24 9.00 22.91
CA SER A 98 -4.59 7.57 22.84
C SER A 98 -3.72 6.80 21.84
N ALA A 99 -3.37 7.45 20.71
CA ALA A 99 -2.50 6.88 19.68
C ALA A 99 -1.10 6.51 20.22
N LEU A 100 -0.44 7.43 20.93
CA LEU A 100 0.89 7.18 21.50
C LEU A 100 0.83 6.04 22.53
N SER A 101 -0.16 6.03 23.41
CA SER A 101 -0.36 4.94 24.37
C SER A 101 -0.59 3.58 23.70
N HIS A 102 -1.32 3.56 22.59
CA HIS A 102 -1.56 2.34 21.83
C HIS A 102 -0.29 1.85 21.13
N VAL A 103 0.44 2.74 20.44
CA VAL A 103 1.73 2.43 19.81
C VAL A 103 2.73 1.91 20.85
N ARG A 104 2.81 2.56 22.02
CA ARG A 104 3.71 2.15 23.11
C ARG A 104 3.41 0.75 23.62
N LYS A 105 2.13 0.36 23.70
CA LYS A 105 1.72 -1.02 24.00
C LYS A 105 2.16 -1.98 22.91
N ILE A 106 1.93 -1.67 21.64
CA ILE A 106 2.36 -2.53 20.51
C ILE A 106 3.88 -2.73 20.54
N VAL A 107 4.65 -1.65 20.66
CA VAL A 107 6.12 -1.70 20.69
C VAL A 107 6.61 -2.51 21.91
N SER A 108 5.99 -2.31 23.08
CA SER A 108 6.29 -3.07 24.29
C SER A 108 6.00 -4.57 24.11
N THR A 109 4.83 -4.91 23.55
CA THR A 109 4.47 -6.30 23.25
C THR A 109 5.42 -6.91 22.21
N PHE A 110 5.79 -6.17 21.18
CA PHE A 110 6.74 -6.61 20.16
C PHE A 110 8.10 -6.97 20.79
N PHE A 111 8.65 -6.08 21.64
CA PHE A 111 9.93 -6.30 22.32
C PHE A 111 9.89 -7.38 23.40
N PHE A 112 8.70 -7.71 23.93
CA PHE A 112 8.53 -8.79 24.90
C PHE A 112 8.41 -10.17 24.23
N PHE A 113 7.90 -10.21 23.00
CA PHE A 113 7.67 -11.45 22.25
C PHE A 113 8.85 -11.88 21.38
N PHE A 114 9.87 -11.03 21.24
CA PHE A 114 11.07 -11.24 20.44
C PHE A 114 12.30 -11.21 21.35
#